data_AF-A0A931B4Y1-F1
#
_entry.id   AF-A0A931B4Y1-F1
#
_cell.length_a   1.000
_cell.length_b   1.000
_cell.length_c   1.000
_cell.angle_alpha   90.00
_cell.angle_beta   90.00
_cell.angle_gamma   90.00
#
_symmetry.space_group_name_H-M   'P 1'
#
loop_
_entity.id
_entity.type
_entity.pdbx_description
1 polymer ?
#
loop_
_entity_poly.entity_id
_entity_poly.type
_entity_poly.pdbx_seq_one_letter_code
_entity_poly.pdbx_strand_id
1 'polypeptide(L)'
;MRASDAMTHPASAPVDLVHLADEGGHFIVRIVGEPSPLTEHGSLRAEVLASASFVDARLDLFFLLPRYLDLWEEALSDLVPGRSAGIDSGRGLSFELRRHENGWVSVSLHDPDRITLGLGFRPKGDWVQEHLDRLEQVRRFWADA
;
A
#
# COMPACT_ATOMS: atom_id res chain seq x y z
N MET A 1 17.26 42.75 6.71
CA MET A 1 16.26 41.77 7.18
C MET A 1 16.02 40.80 6.03
N ARG A 2 16.73 39.66 5.99
CA ARG A 2 16.59 38.68 4.91
C ARG A 2 15.44 37.73 5.26
N ALA A 3 14.57 37.48 4.28
CA ALA A 3 13.56 36.45 4.33
C ALA A 3 14.25 35.09 4.53
N SER A 4 13.75 34.31 5.48
CA SER A 4 14.13 32.92 5.67
C SER A 4 13.57 32.12 4.50
N ASP A 5 14.45 31.62 3.65
CA ASP A 5 14.12 30.59 2.67
C ASP A 5 13.57 29.38 3.42
N ALA A 6 12.28 29.12 3.23
CA ALA A 6 11.69 27.83 3.54
C ALA A 6 12.36 26.80 2.63
N MET A 7 13.29 26.04 3.21
CA MET A 7 13.96 24.92 2.57
C MET A 7 12.90 23.90 2.15
N THR A 8 12.42 24.05 0.92
CA THR A 8 11.53 23.09 0.28
C THR A 8 12.45 21.94 -0.15
N HIS A 9 12.61 20.94 0.72
CA HIS A 9 13.09 19.64 0.28
C HIS A 9 12.21 19.21 -0.90
N PRO A 10 12.76 18.72 -2.02
CA PRO A 10 11.94 18.20 -3.10
C PRO A 10 11.09 17.09 -2.49
N ALA A 11 9.77 17.30 -2.43
CA ALA A 11 8.84 16.29 -1.95
C ALA A 11 9.12 15.02 -2.76
N SER A 12 9.73 14.03 -2.10
CA SER A 12 10.14 12.81 -2.77
C SER A 12 8.89 12.15 -3.38
N ALA A 13 9.01 11.70 -4.63
CA ALA A 13 7.86 11.25 -5.40
C ALA A 13 7.17 10.08 -4.68
N PRO A 14 5.83 10.06 -4.63
CA PRO A 14 5.11 8.99 -3.95
C PRO A 14 5.43 7.62 -4.57
N VAL A 15 5.57 6.60 -3.72
CA VAL A 15 5.91 5.22 -4.13
C VAL A 15 4.73 4.30 -3.84
N ASP A 16 4.31 3.53 -4.82
CA ASP A 16 3.25 2.53 -4.65
C ASP A 16 3.84 1.28 -3.98
N LEU A 17 3.39 0.95 -2.76
CA LEU A 17 3.72 -0.29 -2.06
C LEU A 17 2.97 -1.48 -2.69
N VAL A 18 1.69 -1.28 -3.01
CA VAL A 18 0.83 -2.26 -3.67
C VAL A 18 0.25 -1.60 -4.91
N HIS A 19 0.28 -2.31 -6.03
CA HIS A 19 -0.35 -1.84 -7.27
C HIS A 19 -0.94 -3.03 -8.02
N LEU A 20 -2.24 -3.20 -7.93
CA LEU A 20 -3.01 -4.13 -8.74
C LEU A 20 -3.90 -3.35 -9.69
N ALA A 21 -3.84 -3.67 -10.98
CA ALA A 21 -4.69 -3.04 -11.98
C ALA A 21 -5.00 -4.02 -13.11
N ASP A 22 -6.21 -3.90 -13.65
CA ASP A 22 -6.62 -4.56 -14.88
C ASP A 22 -7.66 -3.70 -15.62
N GLU A 23 -8.38 -4.28 -16.58
CA GLU A 23 -9.41 -3.57 -17.35
C GLU A 23 -10.62 -3.15 -16.51
N GLY A 24 -10.83 -3.78 -15.35
CA GLY A 24 -11.97 -3.54 -14.46
C GLY A 24 -11.72 -2.44 -13.42
N GLY A 25 -10.47 -2.04 -13.19
CA GLY A 25 -10.12 -0.99 -12.24
C GLY A 25 -8.72 -1.13 -11.64
N HIS A 26 -8.53 -0.57 -10.45
CA HIS A 26 -7.26 -0.66 -9.73
C HIS A 26 -7.43 -0.66 -8.21
N PHE A 27 -6.42 -1.22 -7.52
CA PHE A 27 -6.21 -1.11 -6.09
C PHE A 27 -4.74 -0.76 -5.85
N ILE A 28 -4.51 0.40 -5.23
CA ILE A 28 -3.18 0.95 -4.99
C ILE A 28 -3.06 1.32 -3.52
N VAL A 29 -1.99 0.88 -2.88
CA VAL A 29 -1.54 1.38 -1.57
C VAL A 29 -0.29 2.20 -1.83
N ARG A 30 -0.37 3.50 -1.61
CA ARG A 30 0.68 4.46 -1.96
C ARG A 30 1.26 5.13 -0.74
N ILE A 31 2.58 5.06 -0.60
CA ILE A 31 3.33 5.81 0.42
C ILE A 31 3.44 7.26 -0.05
N VAL A 32 3.05 8.18 0.83
CA VAL A 32 2.99 9.62 0.54
C VAL A 32 3.77 10.41 1.57
N GLY A 33 4.65 11.27 1.09
CA GLY A 33 5.44 12.18 1.93
C GLY A 33 6.60 11.50 2.68
N GLU A 34 7.34 12.31 3.44
CA GLU A 34 8.50 11.87 4.20
C GLU A 34 8.07 11.16 5.50
N PRO A 35 8.90 10.24 6.03
CA PRO A 35 8.67 9.60 7.32
C PRO A 35 8.57 10.68 8.39
N SER A 36 7.55 10.60 9.25
CA SER A 36 7.36 11.64 10.26
C SER A 36 8.22 11.35 11.49
N PRO A 37 9.27 12.14 11.80
CA PRO A 37 10.10 11.94 13.00
C PRO A 37 9.31 12.18 14.30
N LEU A 38 8.16 12.86 14.20
CA LEU A 38 7.24 13.10 15.32
C LEU A 38 6.42 11.86 15.72
N THR A 39 6.48 10.77 14.95
CA THR A 39 5.88 9.50 15.35
C THR A 39 6.97 8.65 16.00
N GLU A 40 6.71 8.10 17.19
CA GLU A 40 7.69 7.39 18.04
C GLU A 40 8.48 6.26 17.34
N HIS A 41 8.09 5.87 16.12
CA HIS A 41 8.66 4.76 15.36
C HIS A 41 8.91 5.09 13.87
N GLY A 42 8.88 6.38 13.47
CA GLY A 42 9.13 6.77 12.07
C GLY A 42 8.09 6.22 11.08
N SER A 43 6.81 6.30 11.42
CA SER A 43 5.72 5.79 10.59
C SER A 43 5.64 6.50 9.23
N LEU A 44 5.33 5.69 8.22
CA LEU A 44 5.02 6.14 6.86
C LEU A 44 3.56 6.55 6.78
N ARG A 45 3.26 7.58 5.99
CA ARG A 45 1.88 7.90 5.64
C ARG A 45 1.54 7.17 4.35
N ALA A 46 0.38 6.53 4.30
CA ALA A 46 -0.09 5.82 3.13
C ALA A 46 -1.53 6.18 2.77
N GLU A 47 -1.83 6.30 1.48
CA GLU A 47 -3.18 6.43 0.95
C GLU A 47 -3.62 5.15 0.22
N VAL A 48 -4.92 4.84 0.25
CA VAL A 48 -5.49 3.74 -0.53
C VAL A 48 -6.39 4.31 -1.62
N LEU A 49 -6.11 3.91 -2.86
CA LEU A 49 -6.89 4.24 -4.04
C LEU A 49 -7.50 2.94 -4.58
N ALA A 50 -8.82 2.86 -4.58
CA ALA A 50 -9.56 1.68 -5.01
C ALA A 50 -10.66 2.11 -5.98
N SER A 51 -10.58 1.65 -7.22
CA SER A 51 -11.51 2.03 -8.28
C SER A 51 -11.99 0.80 -9.03
N ALA A 52 -13.27 0.79 -9.36
CA ALA A 52 -13.95 -0.13 -10.27
C ALA A 52 -15.21 0.55 -10.84
N SER A 53 -15.93 -0.13 -11.74
CA SER A 53 -17.14 0.43 -12.38
C SER A 53 -18.23 0.90 -11.42
N PHE A 54 -18.23 0.42 -10.17
CA PHE A 54 -19.24 0.72 -9.15
C PHE A 54 -18.67 1.47 -7.94
N VAL A 55 -17.37 1.77 -7.90
CA VAL A 55 -16.73 2.44 -6.77
C VAL A 55 -15.53 3.26 -7.24
N ASP A 56 -15.39 4.46 -6.70
CA ASP A 56 -14.17 5.26 -6.83
C ASP A 56 -13.84 5.81 -5.43
N ALA A 57 -13.00 5.07 -4.71
CA ALA A 57 -12.69 5.29 -3.31
C ALA A 57 -11.24 5.75 -3.15
N ARG A 58 -11.10 6.85 -2.41
CA ARG A 58 -9.81 7.34 -1.89
C ARG A 58 -9.94 7.41 -0.38
N LEU A 59 -9.23 6.54 0.32
CA LEU A 59 -9.19 6.51 1.77
C LEU A 59 -7.93 7.21 2.25
N ASP A 60 -8.14 8.15 3.18
CA ASP A 60 -7.09 9.06 3.63
C ASP A 60 -6.00 8.35 4.45
N LEU A 61 -4.88 9.05 4.51
CA LEU A 61 -3.65 8.80 5.23
C LEU A 61 -3.82 7.99 6.51
N PHE A 62 -3.37 6.73 6.48
CA PHE A 62 -3.12 5.95 7.70
C PHE A 62 -1.61 5.76 7.90
N PHE A 63 -1.22 5.56 9.16
CA PHE A 63 0.17 5.41 9.54
C PHE A 63 0.60 3.95 9.47
N LEU A 64 1.59 3.67 8.61
CA LEU A 64 2.18 2.36 8.43
C LEU A 64 3.53 2.33 9.16
N LEU A 65 3.61 1.48 10.18
CA LEU A 65 4.84 1.23 10.94
C LEU A 65 5.79 0.31 10.16
N PRO A 66 7.12 0.48 10.32
CA PRO A 66 8.12 -0.33 9.59
C PRO A 66 7.89 -1.84 9.70
N ARG A 67 7.50 -2.33 10.88
CA ARG A 67 7.17 -3.75 11.08
C ARG A 67 6.10 -4.31 10.13
N TYR A 68 5.18 -3.47 9.63
CA TYR A 68 4.18 -3.92 8.66
C TYR A 68 4.77 -4.11 7.26
N LEU A 69 5.88 -3.46 6.93
CA LEU A 69 6.62 -3.73 5.70
C LEU A 69 7.30 -5.10 5.74
N ASP A 70 7.84 -5.49 6.90
CA ASP A 70 8.44 -6.82 7.09
C ASP A 70 7.37 -7.92 7.09
N LEU A 71 6.24 -7.69 7.77
CA LEU A 71 5.09 -8.60 7.72
C LEU A 71 4.53 -8.72 6.30
N TRP A 72 4.54 -7.63 5.55
CA TRP A 72 4.12 -7.63 4.15
C TRP A 72 5.05 -8.46 3.26
N GLU A 73 6.37 -8.36 3.46
CA GLU A 73 7.35 -9.19 2.77
C GLU A 73 7.14 -10.69 3.02
N GLU A 74 6.98 -11.06 4.30
CA GLU A 74 6.75 -12.43 4.72
C GLU A 74 5.45 -12.96 4.10
N ALA A 75 4.37 -12.18 4.21
CA ALA A 75 3.08 -12.55 3.65
C ALA A 75 3.11 -12.70 2.11
N LEU A 76 3.83 -11.84 1.39
CA LEU A 76 4.02 -11.96 -0.06
C LEU A 76 4.86 -13.17 -0.44
N SER A 77 5.93 -13.44 0.31
CA SER A 77 6.84 -14.55 0.04
C SER A 77 6.14 -15.91 0.16
N ASP A 78 5.16 -16.01 1.06
CA ASP A 78 4.34 -17.21 1.26
C ASP A 78 3.09 -17.26 0.36
N LEU A 79 2.90 -16.27 -0.52
CA LEU A 79 1.67 -16.11 -1.31
C LEU A 79 1.58 -17.07 -2.51
N VAL A 80 1.07 -18.27 -2.23
CA VAL A 80 0.70 -19.27 -3.23
C VAL A 80 -0.82 -19.25 -3.54
N PRO A 81 -1.27 -19.85 -4.65
CA PRO A 81 -2.71 -20.01 -4.90
C PRO A 81 -3.42 -20.67 -3.71
N GLY A 82 -4.57 -20.12 -3.33
CA GLY A 82 -5.36 -20.51 -2.15
C GLY A 82 -4.96 -19.81 -0.85
N ARG A 83 -3.87 -19.03 -0.83
CA ARG A 83 -3.42 -18.26 0.33
C ARG A 83 -3.76 -16.78 0.19
N SER A 84 -3.67 -16.09 1.32
CA SER A 84 -3.80 -14.65 1.40
C SER A 84 -2.58 -13.97 2.02
N ALA A 85 -2.38 -12.72 1.64
CA ALA A 85 -1.38 -11.81 2.14
C ALA A 85 -2.05 -10.47 2.39
N GLY A 86 -1.76 -9.81 3.50
CA GLY A 86 -2.43 -8.56 3.82
C GLY A 86 -1.73 -7.79 4.90
N ILE A 87 -2.18 -6.56 5.10
CA ILE A 87 -1.78 -5.74 6.24
C ILE A 87 -3.01 -5.53 7.10
N ASP A 88 -2.95 -6.06 8.33
CA ASP A 88 -3.91 -5.80 9.39
C ASP A 88 -3.17 -5.24 10.60
N SER A 89 -3.42 -3.97 10.89
CA SER A 89 -2.85 -3.28 12.04
C SER A 89 -3.63 -3.54 13.34
N GLY A 90 -4.79 -4.22 13.26
CA GLY A 90 -5.76 -4.37 14.34
C GLY A 90 -6.48 -3.07 14.72
N ARG A 91 -6.17 -1.94 14.06
CA ARG A 91 -6.85 -0.65 14.22
C ARG A 91 -6.88 0.14 12.91
N GLY A 92 -8.07 0.50 12.45
CA GLY A 92 -8.28 1.31 11.26
C GLY A 92 -8.30 0.45 9.99
N LEU A 93 -7.83 1.03 8.88
CA LEU A 93 -7.86 0.41 7.56
C LEU A 93 -6.97 -0.84 7.50
N SER A 94 -7.53 -1.95 7.02
CA SER A 94 -6.83 -3.18 6.68
C SER A 94 -7.19 -3.65 5.27
N PHE A 95 -6.30 -4.45 4.67
CA PHE A 95 -6.59 -5.11 3.41
C PHE A 95 -5.99 -6.51 3.34
N GLU A 96 -6.63 -7.39 2.56
CA GLU A 96 -6.19 -8.75 2.26
C GLU A 96 -6.23 -8.97 0.75
N LEU A 97 -5.11 -9.42 0.16
CA LEU A 97 -5.04 -9.99 -1.17
C LEU A 97 -5.14 -11.51 -1.04
N ARG A 98 -6.01 -12.14 -1.82
CA ARG A 98 -6.08 -13.60 -1.94
C ARG A 98 -5.85 -14.03 -3.36
N ARG A 99 -4.88 -14.91 -3.55
CA ARG A 99 -4.57 -15.49 -4.85
C ARG A 99 -5.44 -16.73 -5.07
N HIS A 100 -6.16 -16.77 -6.18
CA HIS A 100 -7.02 -17.89 -6.55
C HIS A 100 -6.32 -18.80 -7.56
N GLU A 101 -6.70 -20.09 -7.58
CA GLU A 101 -6.12 -21.10 -8.49
C GLU A 101 -6.34 -20.78 -9.98
N ASN A 102 -7.41 -20.04 -10.29
CA ASN A 102 -7.76 -19.62 -11.65
C ASN A 102 -6.98 -18.38 -12.14
N GLY A 103 -6.02 -17.89 -11.34
CA GLY A 103 -5.20 -16.71 -11.63
C GLY A 103 -5.85 -15.37 -11.29
N TRP A 104 -7.05 -15.36 -10.69
CA TRP A 104 -7.62 -14.14 -10.12
C TRP A 104 -6.96 -13.79 -8.79
N VAL A 105 -6.96 -12.51 -8.46
CA VAL A 105 -6.62 -11.99 -7.14
C VAL A 105 -7.82 -11.23 -6.62
N SER A 106 -8.36 -11.63 -5.47
CA SER A 106 -9.37 -10.82 -4.79
C SER A 106 -8.73 -9.94 -3.75
N VAL A 107 -9.17 -8.69 -3.66
CA VAL A 107 -8.79 -7.74 -2.64
C VAL A 107 -9.99 -7.50 -1.73
N SER A 108 -9.82 -7.72 -0.44
CA SER A 108 -10.76 -7.28 0.58
C SER A 108 -10.17 -6.05 1.26
N LEU A 109 -10.89 -4.94 1.27
CA LEU A 109 -10.52 -3.70 1.93
C LEU A 109 -11.54 -3.44 3.04
N HIS A 110 -11.07 -3.21 4.26
CA HIS A 110 -11.91 -2.94 5.41
C HIS A 110 -11.40 -1.71 6.16
N ASP A 111 -12.20 -0.66 6.17
CA ASP A 111 -12.08 0.49 7.06
C ASP A 111 -13.33 0.48 7.95
N PRO A 112 -13.19 0.16 9.26
CA PRO A 112 -14.33 -0.01 10.18
C PRO A 112 -15.30 1.17 10.20
N ASP A 113 -14.81 2.39 9.98
CA ASP A 113 -15.60 3.61 10.08
C ASP A 113 -16.14 4.09 8.72
N ARG A 114 -15.64 3.54 7.61
CA ARG A 114 -15.89 4.11 6.28
C ARG A 114 -16.42 3.10 5.27
N ILE A 115 -15.74 1.97 5.06
CA ILE A 115 -16.05 1.09 3.92
C ILE A 115 -15.60 -0.36 4.15
N THR A 116 -16.41 -1.30 3.64
CA THR A 116 -15.97 -2.68 3.39
C THR A 116 -16.18 -2.96 1.92
N LEU A 117 -15.12 -3.32 1.21
CA LEU A 117 -15.12 -3.47 -0.25
C LEU A 117 -14.39 -4.75 -0.66
N GLY A 118 -14.96 -5.47 -1.63
CA GLY A 118 -14.32 -6.59 -2.30
C GLY A 118 -14.11 -6.27 -3.78
N LEU A 119 -12.87 -6.34 -4.26
CA LEU A 119 -12.49 -6.17 -5.67
C LEU A 119 -11.84 -7.45 -6.20
N GLY A 120 -11.97 -7.71 -7.49
CA GLY A 120 -11.32 -8.82 -8.17
C GLY A 120 -10.49 -8.30 -9.32
N PHE A 121 -9.26 -8.78 -9.43
CA PHE A 121 -8.32 -8.41 -10.49
C PHE A 121 -7.73 -9.64 -11.17
N ARG A 122 -7.34 -9.48 -12.43
CA ARG A 122 -6.54 -10.47 -13.16
C ARG A 122 -5.18 -9.86 -13.55
N PRO A 123 -4.26 -9.71 -12.58
CA PRO A 123 -2.95 -9.11 -12.85
C PRO A 123 -2.18 -9.93 -13.89
N LYS A 124 -1.45 -9.21 -14.76
CA LYS A 124 -0.56 -9.80 -15.77
C LYS A 124 0.84 -9.95 -15.18
N GLY A 125 1.62 -10.92 -15.69
CA GLY A 125 3.02 -11.10 -15.27
C GLY A 125 3.18 -11.60 -13.83
N ASP A 126 4.39 -11.43 -13.31
CA ASP A 126 4.76 -11.82 -11.94
C ASP A 126 4.54 -10.66 -10.97
N TRP A 127 3.28 -10.33 -10.75
CA TRP A 127 2.88 -9.21 -9.90
C TRP A 127 3.38 -9.37 -8.45
N VAL A 128 3.61 -10.59 -7.96
CA VAL A 128 4.16 -10.81 -6.61
C VAL A 128 5.58 -10.28 -6.55
N GLN A 129 6.42 -10.63 -7.53
CA GLN A 129 7.79 -10.08 -7.63
C GLN A 129 7.77 -8.55 -7.79
N GLU A 130 6.85 -8.01 -8.59
CA GLU A 130 6.72 -6.54 -8.73
C GLU A 130 6.36 -5.85 -7.40
N HIS A 131 5.58 -6.51 -6.53
CA HIS A 131 5.26 -5.96 -5.20
C HIS A 131 6.44 -6.07 -4.23
N LEU A 132 7.28 -7.10 -4.35
CA LEU A 132 8.55 -7.20 -3.61
C LEU A 132 9.53 -6.10 -4.05
N ASP A 133 9.66 -5.85 -5.35
CA ASP A 133 10.52 -4.79 -5.89
C ASP A 133 10.05 -3.40 -5.41
N ARG A 134 8.72 -3.18 -5.35
CA ARG A 134 8.11 -1.97 -4.80
C ARG A 134 8.36 -1.81 -3.31
N LEU A 135 8.28 -2.90 -2.54
CA LEU A 135 8.62 -2.90 -1.12
C LEU A 135 10.08 -2.46 -0.91
N GLU A 136 11.02 -2.96 -1.72
CA GLU A 136 12.41 -2.51 -1.65
C GLU A 136 12.55 -1.02 -1.97
N GLN A 137 11.81 -0.50 -2.95
CA GLN A 137 11.80 0.94 -3.25
C GLN A 137 11.29 1.77 -2.07
N VAL A 138 10.23 1.33 -1.39
CA VAL A 138 9.72 1.97 -0.17
C VAL A 138 10.76 1.94 0.95
N ARG A 139 11.47 0.82 1.14
CA ARG A 139 12.54 0.71 2.13
C ARG A 139 13.71 1.65 1.85
N ARG A 140 14.13 1.78 0.58
CA ARG A 140 15.19 2.73 0.17
C ARG A 140 14.75 4.18 0.40
N PHE A 141 13.52 4.51 0.00
CA PHE A 141 12.92 5.82 0.27
C PHE A 141 12.94 6.18 1.76
N TRP A 142 12.70 5.20 2.64
CA TRP A 142 12.75 5.40 4.08
C TRP A 142 14.17 5.52 4.63
N ALA A 143 15.13 4.73 4.13
CA ALA A 143 16.52 4.79 4.59
C ALA A 143 17.22 6.12 4.22
N ASP A 144 16.76 6.75 3.14
CA ASP A 144 17.30 8.02 2.63
C ASP A 144 16.59 9.27 3.21
N ALA A 145 15.55 9.10 4.02
CA ALA A 145 14.72 10.19 4.58
C ALA A 145 14.98 10.41 6.08
#